data_AF-A0A967TI44-F1
#
_entry.id   AF-A0A967TI44-F1
#
_cell.length_a   1.000
_cell.length_b   1.000
_cell.length_c   1.000
_cell.angle_alpha   90.00
_cell.angle_beta   90.00
_cell.angle_gamma   90.00
#
_symmetry.space_group_name_H-M   'P 1'
#
loop_
_entity.id
_entity.type
_entity.pdbx_description
1 polymer ?
#
loop_
_entity_poly.entity_id
_entity_poly.type
_entity_poly.pdbx_seq_one_letter_code
_entity_poly.pdbx_strand_id
1 'polypeptide(L)' 'MSAKYYTQFILTDAQYRGGNEFSGVVELSQPMDMNTDARDIEAALARNFDLRQNAVKLVSWSRLH' A
#
# COMPACT_ATOMS: atom_id res chain seq x y z
N MET A 1 9.92 -16.12 -3.78
CA MET A 1 8.80 -15.88 -4.71
C MET A 1 8.20 -14.54 -4.33
N SER A 2 8.01 -13.65 -5.28
CA SER A 2 7.26 -12.41 -5.03
C SER A 2 5.80 -12.73 -4.74
N ALA A 3 5.16 -11.90 -3.92
CA ALA A 3 3.76 -12.04 -3.58
C ALA A 3 3.00 -10.79 -4.01
N LYS A 4 1.85 -11.00 -4.66
CA LYS A 4 0.98 -9.92 -5.12
C LYS A 4 -0.14 -9.70 -4.13
N TYR A 5 -0.41 -8.45 -3.83
CA TYR A 5 -1.48 -8.04 -2.94
C TYR A 5 -2.33 -7.00 -3.66
N TYR A 6 -3.63 -7.24 -3.70
CA TYR A 6 -4.56 -6.17 -4.02
C TYR A 6 -4.68 -5.28 -2.78
N THR A 7 -4.56 -3.97 -2.97
CA THR A 7 -4.53 -2.98 -1.89
C THR A 7 -5.44 -1.82 -2.25
N GLN A 8 -6.17 -1.34 -1.25
CA GLN A 8 -6.94 -0.10 -1.30
C GLN A 8 -6.41 0.80 -0.19
N PHE A 9 -6.02 2.02 -0.54
CA PHE A 9 -5.33 2.95 0.35
C PHE A 9 -5.73 4.39 0.09
N ILE A 10 -5.52 5.25 1.08
CA ILE A 10 -5.79 6.68 1.00
C ILE A 10 -4.47 7.44 1.18
N LEU A 11 -4.21 8.41 0.30
CA LEU A 11 -3.09 9.34 0.41
C LEU A 11 -3.53 10.59 1.18
N THR A 12 -3.01 10.82 2.37
CA THR A 12 -3.45 11.94 3.23
C THR A 12 -2.66 13.23 2.99
N ASP A 13 -1.45 13.13 2.43
CA ASP A 13 -0.55 14.28 2.18
C ASP A 13 -0.57 14.72 0.71
N ALA A 14 -1.19 13.92 -0.17
CA ALA A 14 -1.40 14.33 -1.55
C ALA A 14 -2.60 15.30 -1.59
N GLN A 15 -2.37 16.56 -1.95
CA GLN A 15 -3.45 17.44 -2.42
C GLN A 15 -3.88 16.99 -3.82
N TYR A 16 -4.44 15.78 -3.92
CA TYR A 16 -4.92 15.23 -5.17
C TYR A 16 -6.35 15.75 -5.40
N ARG A 17 -6.49 16.68 -6.36
CA ARG A 17 -7.75 17.40 -6.65
C ARG A 17 -8.91 16.51 -7.16
N GLY A 18 -8.71 15.20 -7.28
CA GLY A 18 -9.70 14.23 -7.78
C GLY A 18 -10.13 13.16 -6.78
N GLY A 19 -9.68 13.24 -5.53
CA GLY A 19 -9.89 12.20 -4.52
C GLY A 19 -8.57 11.55 -4.12
N ASN A 20 -8.51 11.16 -2.84
CA ASN A 20 -7.29 10.66 -2.21
C ASN A 20 -7.30 9.14 -2.06
N GLU A 21 -8.30 8.46 -2.61
CA GLU A 21 -8.48 7.02 -2.49
C GLU A 21 -8.03 6.32 -3.77
N PHE A 22 -7.20 5.29 -3.60
CA PHE A 22 -6.58 4.55 -4.67
C PHE A 22 -6.70 3.05 -4.41
N SER A 23 -6.79 2.27 -5.49
CA SER A 23 -6.73 0.82 -5.43
C SER A 23 -5.79 0.28 -6.51
N GLY A 24 -5.09 -0.80 -6.21
CA GLY A 24 -4.06 -1.34 -7.09
C GLY A 24 -3.46 -2.64 -6.60
N VAL A 25 -2.54 -3.18 -7.39
CA VAL A 25 -1.78 -4.38 -7.03
C VAL A 25 -0.36 -3.97 -6.65
N VAL A 26 0.05 -4.35 -5.44
CA VAL A 26 1.41 -4.20 -4.94
C VAL A 26 2.11 -5.56 -5.00
N GLU A 27 3.28 -5.58 -5.61
CA GLU A 27 4.14 -6.76 -5.63
C GLU A 27 5.26 -6.57 -4.60
N LEU A 28 5.32 -7.46 -3.62
CA LEU A 28 6.37 -7.49 -2.62
C LEU A 28 7.38 -8.57 -2.97
N SER A 29 8.66 -8.25 -2.79
CA SER A 29 9.79 -9.16 -3.03
C SER A 29 9.74 -10.38 -2.12
N GLN A 30 9.17 -10.21 -0.93
CA GLN A 30 8.93 -11.26 0.05
C GLN A 30 7.45 -11.21 0.47
N PRO A 31 6.80 -12.36 0.68
CA PRO A 31 5.45 -12.40 1.23
C PRO A 31 5.47 -11.81 2.64
N MET A 32 4.47 -11.00 2.97
CA MET A 32 4.26 -10.58 4.35
C MET A 32 3.93 -11.80 5.21
N ASP A 33 4.59 -11.92 6.35
CA ASP A 33 4.16 -12.88 7.36
C ASP A 33 2.78 -12.46 7.89
N MET A 34 1.96 -13.41 8.34
CA MET A 34 0.63 -13.10 8.92
C MET A 34 0.70 -12.14 10.11
N ASN A 35 1.89 -11.93 10.68
CA ASN A 35 2.17 -11.03 11.78
C ASN A 35 2.88 -9.73 11.35
N THR A 36 3.24 -9.62 10.08
CA THR A 36 3.81 -8.41 9.50
C THR A 36 2.67 -7.46 9.19
N ASP A 37 2.56 -6.43 10.01
CA ASP A 37 1.55 -5.39 9.87
C ASP A 37 1.53 -4.81 8.45
N ALA A 38 0.35 -4.34 8.05
CA ALA A 38 0.08 -3.50 6.86
C ALA A 38 1.11 -2.39 6.58
N ARG A 39 1.94 -2.05 7.57
CA ARG A 39 3.07 -1.12 7.51
C ARG A 39 4.03 -1.39 6.35
N ASP A 40 4.29 -2.64 5.97
CA ASP A 40 5.20 -2.93 4.86
C ASP A 40 4.57 -2.57 3.51
N ILE A 41 3.27 -2.81 3.35
CA ILE A 41 2.51 -2.35 2.18
C ILE A 41 2.47 -0.82 2.15
N GLU A 42 2.19 -0.18 3.28
CA GLU A 42 2.19 1.30 3.37
C GLU A 42 3.56 1.88 3.05
N ALA A 43 4.66 1.28 3.52
CA ALA A 43 6.01 1.72 3.20
C ALA A 43 6.34 1.53 1.72
N ALA A 44 5.94 0.40 1.12
CA ALA A 44 6.13 0.14 -0.30
C ALA A 44 5.32 1.14 -1.16
N LEU A 45 4.06 1.38 -0.80
CA LEU A 45 3.21 2.38 -1.43
C LEU A 45 3.81 3.78 -1.29
N ALA A 46 4.17 4.20 -0.09
CA ALA A 46 4.75 5.52 0.16
C ALA A 46 6.01 5.75 -0.69
N ARG A 47 6.92 4.76 -0.76
CA ARG A 47 8.10 4.82 -1.63
C ARG A 47 7.75 4.92 -3.12
N ASN A 48 6.72 4.21 -3.57
CA ASN A 48 6.28 4.25 -4.99
C ASN A 48 5.65 5.60 -5.36
N PHE A 49 5.01 6.28 -4.41
CA PHE A 49 4.40 7.59 -4.62
C PHE A 49 5.31 8.77 -4.23
N ASP A 50 6.56 8.49 -3.82
CA ASP A 50 7.51 9.49 -3.28
C ASP A 50 6.94 10.29 -2.10
N LEU A 51 6.22 9.59 -1.22
CA LEU A 51 5.56 10.13 -0.04
C LEU A 51 6.17 9.54 1.24
N ARG A 52 5.86 10.18 2.37
CA ARG A 52 6.17 9.64 3.69
C ARG A 52 5.25 8.46 4.00
N GLN A 53 5.72 7.49 4.77
CA GLN A 53 4.89 6.33 5.15
C GLN A 53 3.60 6.73 5.87
N ASN A 54 3.66 7.76 6.72
CA ASN A 54 2.49 8.30 7.42
C ASN A 54 1.51 9.07 6.52
N ALA A 55 1.88 9.32 5.26
CA ALA A 55 1.01 9.93 4.25
C ALA A 55 0.18 8.89 3.49
N VAL A 56 0.39 7.60 3.76
CA VAL A 56 -0.38 6.50 3.19
C VAL A 56 -1.13 5.79 4.31
N LYS A 57 -2.43 5.61 4.13
CA LYS A 57 -3.26 4.83 5.04
C LYS A 57 -3.86 3.66 4.29
N LEU A 58 -3.47 2.44 4.65
CA LEU A 58 -4.07 1.24 4.07
C LEU A 58 -5.48 1.04 4.62
N VAL A 59 -6.46 0.90 3.72
CA VAL A 59 -7.87 0.68 4.06
C VAL A 59 -8.20 -0.79 4.03
N SER A 60 -7.78 -1.49 2.97
CA SER A 60 -8.01 -2.91 2.78
C SER A 60 -6.88 -3.52 1.96
N TRP A 61 -6.60 -4.80 2.20
CA TRP A 61 -5.67 -5.56 1.39
C TRP A 61 -6.07 -7.02 1.34
N SER A 62 -5.67 -7.71 0.27
CA SER A 62 -5.90 -9.13 0.09
C SER A 62 -4.79 -9.73 -0.75
N ARG A 63 -4.29 -10.89 -0.35
CA ARG A 63 -3.30 -11.62 -1.13
C ARG A 63 -3.95 -12.15 -2.41
N LEU A 64 -3.30 -11.92 -3.54
CA LEU A 64 -3.66 -12.52 -4.81
C LEU A 64 -2.92 -13.85 -4.95
N HIS A 65 -3.66 -14.92 -5.26
CA HIS A 65 -3.16 -16.28 -5.43
C HIS A 65 -2.70 -16.54 -6.87
#